data_AF-A0A7K6F483-F1
#
_entry.id   AF-A0A7K6F483-F1
#
_cell.length_a   1.000
_cell.length_b   1.000
_cell.length_c   1.000
_cell.angle_alpha   90.00
_cell.angle_beta   90.00
_cell.angle_gamma   90.00
#
_symmetry.space_group_name_H-M   'P 1'
#
loop_
_entity.id
_entity.type
_entity.pdbx_description
1 polymer ?
#
loop_
_entity_poly.entity_id
_entity_poly.type
_entity_poly.pdbx_seq_one_letter_code
_entity_poly.pdbx_strand_id
1 'polypeptide(L)'
;QLLYTGDFSRQEDRHLMAAEIPNIKPDILIIESTYGTHIHEKREEREARFCNTVHDIVNRGGRGLIPVFALGRAQELLLILDEYWQNHPELHDIPIYYASSLAKKCMAVYQTYVNAMNDKIRKQININNPFVFKHISNLKSMDHFDDIGPSVVMASPGMMQSGLSRELFESWCTDKRNGVIIAGYCVEGTLAKHIMSEPEEITTMSGQKLPLKMSVDYISFSAHTDYQQTSEFIRALKPPHVILVHGEQNEMARLKAALIREYEDNDEVHIEVHNPRNTEAVTLNFRGEKLAKVMGSLADKKPEQGQRISGILVKRNFNYHILSPCDLSNYTDLAMSTVTQTQAIPYTGPFNLLCYQLQKLTGDVEEIEIQQKAALKVFKNITVIQEPGMVVLEWVANPANDMYADTVTTVILEVQSNPKIQKAAVNKISKKIDMDVYRKRMEIMLQDMFGEDCVSSKDDSVLCITVDGKTANISLDTRTVDCEPGSEDDESLREMVELAAQRLYDALSPVY
;
A
#
# COMPACT_ATOMS: atom_id res chain seq x y z
N GLN A 1 11.50 -2.62 -0.44
CA GLN A 1 11.86 -1.79 0.72
C GLN A 1 12.98 -0.85 0.32
N LEU A 2 12.94 0.40 0.78
CA LEU A 2 13.91 1.43 0.42
C LEU A 2 14.51 2.03 1.69
N LEU A 3 15.84 2.17 1.73
CA LEU A 3 16.57 2.85 2.80
C LEU A 3 17.20 4.13 2.24
N TYR A 4 16.95 5.26 2.91
CA TYR A 4 17.60 6.54 2.63
C TYR A 4 18.46 6.94 3.83
N THR A 5 19.77 7.11 3.62
CA THR A 5 20.71 7.37 4.72
C THR A 5 20.65 8.81 5.23
N GLY A 6 20.28 9.77 4.38
CA GLY A 6 20.70 11.16 4.59
C GLY A 6 22.23 11.22 4.69
N ASP A 7 22.73 12.07 5.59
CA ASP A 7 24.14 12.10 5.95
C ASP A 7 24.38 11.21 7.18
N PHE A 8 25.44 10.40 7.15
CA PHE A 8 25.72 9.44 8.21
C PHE A 8 27.22 9.23 8.44
N SER A 9 27.60 8.93 9.68
CA SER A 9 28.94 8.47 10.05
C SER A 9 28.89 7.07 10.63
N ARG A 10 29.89 6.25 10.31
CA ARG A 10 30.02 4.88 10.87
C ARG A 10 31.09 4.78 11.96
N GLN A 11 31.65 5.91 12.38
CA GLN A 11 32.54 6.02 13.54
C GLN A 11 31.80 6.72 14.69
N GLU A 12 31.96 6.18 15.89
CA GLU A 12 31.52 6.82 17.12
C GLU A 12 32.41 8.04 17.41
N ASP A 13 31.80 9.18 17.74
CA ASP A 13 32.51 10.38 18.15
C ASP A 13 32.40 10.56 19.69
N ARG A 14 32.86 11.68 20.25
CA ARG A 14 32.81 11.87 21.71
C ARG A 14 31.39 11.87 22.26
N HIS A 15 30.36 12.22 21.48
CA HIS A 15 28.97 12.34 21.94
C HIS A 15 27.90 11.60 21.14
N LEU A 16 28.13 11.24 19.88
CA LEU A 16 27.21 10.56 18.97
C LEU A 16 27.61 9.11 18.74
N MET A 17 26.59 8.30 18.47
CA MET A 17 26.73 6.90 18.09
C MET A 17 27.12 6.77 16.63
N ALA A 18 27.77 5.65 16.27
CA ALA A 18 27.86 5.25 14.87
C ALA A 18 26.48 4.90 14.30
N ALA A 19 26.24 5.21 13.03
CA ALA A 19 25.00 4.88 12.34
C ALA A 19 24.74 3.37 12.37
N GLU A 20 23.51 2.94 12.59
CA GLU A 20 23.16 1.51 12.67
C GLU A 20 23.18 0.85 11.28
N ILE A 21 23.47 -0.46 11.24
CA ILE A 21 23.20 -1.29 10.06
C ILE A 21 21.87 -2.00 10.30
N PRO A 22 20.81 -1.71 9.53
CA PRO A 22 19.54 -2.38 9.69
C PRO A 22 19.66 -3.89 9.48
N ASN A 23 19.03 -4.68 10.36
CA ASN A 23 18.92 -6.13 10.18
C ASN A 23 18.05 -6.51 8.98
N ILE A 24 17.18 -5.59 8.55
CA ILE A 24 16.31 -5.75 7.39
C ILE A 24 17.07 -5.25 6.15
N LYS A 25 17.32 -6.15 5.20
CA LYS A 25 18.01 -5.81 3.95
C LYS A 25 17.08 -5.05 2.99
N PRO A 26 17.46 -3.85 2.54
CA PRO A 26 16.66 -3.08 1.60
C PRO A 26 16.86 -3.56 0.15
N ASP A 27 15.83 -3.39 -0.69
CA ASP A 27 15.90 -3.62 -2.13
C ASP A 27 16.58 -2.44 -2.86
N ILE A 28 16.42 -1.23 -2.30
CA ILE A 28 17.00 0.02 -2.80
C ILE A 28 17.70 0.74 -1.65
N LEU A 29 18.95 1.12 -1.86
CA LEU A 29 19.70 1.99 -0.96
C LEU A 29 19.96 3.34 -1.65
N ILE A 30 19.43 4.44 -1.08
CA ILE A 30 19.81 5.80 -1.44
C ILE A 30 20.83 6.28 -0.41
N ILE A 31 22.07 6.53 -0.84
CA ILE A 31 23.22 6.79 0.04
C ILE A 31 23.97 8.06 -0.37
N GLU A 32 24.46 8.82 0.62
CA GLU A 32 25.33 9.97 0.37
C GLU A 32 26.68 9.58 -0.26
N SER A 33 27.38 10.55 -0.86
CA SER A 33 28.67 10.32 -1.52
C SER A 33 29.71 11.41 -1.21
N THR A 34 29.52 12.16 -0.12
CA THR A 34 30.31 13.35 0.25
C THR A 34 31.81 13.08 0.33
N TYR A 35 32.24 11.98 0.97
CA TYR A 35 33.66 11.60 1.11
C TYR A 35 33.96 10.21 0.53
N GLY A 36 33.14 9.75 -0.41
CA GLY A 36 33.20 8.38 -0.91
C GLY A 36 34.49 7.98 -1.63
N THR A 37 35.39 8.91 -1.93
CA THR A 37 36.71 8.61 -2.53
C THR A 37 37.88 8.92 -1.61
N HIS A 38 37.61 9.42 -0.42
CA HIS A 38 38.61 9.79 0.57
C HIS A 38 38.77 8.67 1.59
N ILE A 39 39.84 8.74 2.37
CA ILE A 39 40.10 7.87 3.52
C ILE A 39 40.33 8.79 4.71
N HIS A 40 39.59 8.57 5.79
CA HIS A 40 39.78 9.38 6.99
C HIS A 40 41.04 8.97 7.74
N GLU A 41 41.78 9.98 8.20
CA GLU A 41 42.79 9.81 9.25
C GLU A 41 42.12 9.38 10.57
N LYS A 42 42.88 8.64 11.39
CA LYS A 42 42.36 8.13 12.66
C LYS A 42 41.88 9.28 13.54
N ARG A 43 40.83 9.03 14.32
CA ARG A 43 40.25 10.05 15.21
C ARG A 43 41.30 10.59 16.17
N GLU A 44 42.13 9.73 16.78
CA GLU A 44 43.16 10.18 17.73
C GLU A 44 44.20 11.10 17.07
N GLU A 45 44.66 10.74 15.87
CA GLU A 45 45.64 11.52 15.10
C GLU A 45 45.08 12.88 14.69
N ARG A 46 43.81 12.91 14.26
CA ARG A 46 43.10 14.14 13.89
C ARG A 46 42.82 15.06 15.06
N GLU A 47 42.37 14.52 16.19
CA GLU A 47 42.17 15.28 17.43
C GLU A 47 43.50 15.85 17.91
N ALA A 48 44.58 15.06 17.89
CA ALA A 48 45.92 15.55 18.26
C ALA A 48 46.41 16.65 17.31
N ARG A 49 46.26 16.47 15.99
CA ARG A 49 46.62 17.47 14.98
C ARG A 49 45.87 18.79 15.21
N PHE A 50 44.56 18.71 15.43
CA PHE A 50 43.73 19.87 15.74
C PHE A 50 44.19 20.61 16.99
N CYS A 51 44.38 19.91 18.11
CA CYS A 51 44.82 20.52 19.35
C CYS A 51 46.21 21.15 19.22
N ASN A 52 47.14 20.48 18.54
CA ASN A 52 48.48 21.01 18.32
C ASN A 52 48.45 22.28 17.47
N THR A 53 47.67 22.32 16.39
CA THR A 53 47.52 23.54 15.58
C THR A 53 46.96 24.71 16.40
N VAL A 54 45.95 24.46 17.24
CA VAL A 54 45.40 25.48 18.15
C VAL A 54 46.46 25.96 19.14
N HIS A 55 47.21 25.03 19.76
CA HIS A 55 48.26 25.32 20.73
C HIS A 55 49.39 26.16 20.09
N ASP A 56 49.84 25.81 18.89
CA ASP A 56 50.88 26.54 18.17
C ASP A 56 50.48 27.99 17.85
N ILE A 57 49.20 28.23 17.52
CA ILE A 57 48.68 29.57 17.26
C ILE A 57 48.71 30.43 18.53
N VAL A 58 48.29 29.88 19.67
CA VAL A 58 48.27 30.65 20.92
C VAL A 58 49.67 30.84 21.51
N ASN A 59 50.57 29.86 21.34
CA ASN A 59 51.97 29.95 21.77
C ASN A 59 52.75 31.06 21.07
N ARG A 60 52.47 31.32 19.78
CA ARG A 60 53.05 32.46 19.05
C ARG A 60 52.33 33.80 19.30
N GLY A 61 51.43 33.84 20.30
CA GLY A 61 50.67 35.03 20.70
C GLY A 61 49.59 35.46 19.70
N GLY A 62 49.13 34.53 18.87
CA GLY A 62 48.09 34.73 17.86
C GLY A 62 46.69 34.43 18.34
N ARG A 63 45.71 34.77 17.51
CA ARG A 63 44.30 34.39 17.67
C ARG A 63 43.97 33.22 16.76
N GLY A 64 43.33 32.20 17.32
CA GLY A 64 42.84 31.02 16.60
C GLY A 64 41.37 31.22 16.22
N LEU A 65 41.08 31.34 14.93
CA LEU A 65 39.71 31.37 14.41
C LEU A 65 39.29 29.97 13.98
N ILE A 66 38.17 29.48 14.49
CA ILE A 66 37.60 28.19 14.10
C ILE A 66 36.18 28.44 13.58
N PRO A 67 36.01 28.68 12.27
CA PRO A 67 34.70 28.98 11.70
C PRO A 67 33.85 27.70 11.64
N VAL A 68 32.72 27.69 12.35
CA VAL A 68 31.81 26.54 12.47
C VAL A 68 30.36 26.98 12.58
N PHE A 69 29.43 26.12 12.14
CA PHE A 69 28.01 26.35 12.43
C PHE A 69 27.71 26.17 13.91
N ALA A 70 26.71 26.91 14.42
CA ALA A 70 26.36 26.90 15.84
C ALA A 70 25.79 25.55 16.35
N LEU A 71 25.35 24.68 15.44
CA LEU A 71 24.84 23.34 15.73
C LEU A 71 25.53 22.36 14.80
N GLY A 72 25.84 21.16 15.30
CA GLY A 72 26.47 20.09 14.54
C GLY A 72 27.86 19.74 15.08
N ARG A 73 28.90 19.99 14.29
CA ARG A 73 30.28 19.62 14.63
C ARG A 73 30.95 20.56 15.64
N ALA A 74 30.40 21.75 15.86
CA ALA A 74 30.89 22.66 16.89
C ALA A 74 30.91 22.00 18.28
N GLN A 75 29.88 21.21 18.61
CA GLN A 75 29.78 20.55 19.91
C GLN A 75 30.89 19.51 20.13
N GLU A 76 31.30 18.80 19.07
CA GLU A 76 32.43 17.88 19.14
C GLU A 76 33.75 18.63 19.41
N LEU A 77 33.98 19.72 18.67
CA LEU A 77 35.18 20.55 18.82
C LEU A 77 35.25 21.21 20.20
N LEU A 78 34.12 21.64 20.75
CA LEU A 78 34.04 22.18 22.11
C LEU A 78 34.44 21.13 23.16
N LEU A 79 33.99 19.89 23.00
CA LEU A 79 34.38 18.78 23.90
C LEU A 79 35.89 18.48 23.81
N ILE A 80 36.46 18.52 22.61
CA ILE A 80 37.90 18.31 22.39
C ILE A 80 38.71 19.43 23.07
N LEU A 81 38.33 20.70 22.84
CA LEU A 81 39.05 21.84 23.39
C LEU A 81 38.93 21.92 24.92
N ASP A 82 37.75 21.69 25.50
CA ASP A 82 37.58 21.73 26.96
C ASP A 82 38.38 20.62 27.64
N GLU A 83 38.42 19.41 27.07
CA GLU A 83 39.29 18.33 27.58
C GLU A 83 40.77 18.65 27.42
N TYR A 84 41.17 19.24 26.29
CA TYR A 84 42.57 19.63 26.07
C TYR A 84 43.02 20.69 27.07
N TRP A 85 42.21 21.74 27.29
CA TRP A 85 42.51 22.78 28.28
C TRP A 85 42.58 22.24 29.71
N GLN A 86 41.68 21.33 30.09
CA GLN A 86 41.73 20.68 31.41
C GLN A 86 43.06 19.96 31.67
N ASN A 87 43.69 19.45 30.62
CA ASN A 87 44.95 18.69 30.71
C ASN A 87 46.22 19.56 30.59
N HIS A 88 46.10 20.84 30.25
CA HIS A 88 47.22 21.75 29.99
C HIS A 88 47.09 23.04 30.81
N PRO A 89 47.52 23.03 32.09
CA PRO A 89 47.39 24.17 33.00
C PRO A 89 48.02 25.47 32.51
N GLU A 90 49.05 25.38 31.66
CA GLU A 90 49.72 26.52 31.02
C GLU A 90 48.82 27.31 30.06
N LEU A 91 47.71 26.71 29.60
CA LEU A 91 46.74 27.36 28.71
C LEU A 91 45.56 27.99 29.46
N HIS A 92 45.47 27.85 30.79
CA HIS A 92 44.32 28.32 31.57
C HIS A 92 44.10 29.84 31.52
N ASP A 93 45.15 30.62 31.26
CA ASP A 93 45.06 32.07 31.11
C ASP A 93 44.54 32.50 29.73
N ILE A 94 44.47 31.56 28.77
CA ILE A 94 44.09 31.81 27.39
C ILE A 94 42.60 31.44 27.21
N PRO A 95 41.72 32.41 26.91
CA PRO A 95 40.29 32.14 26.83
C PRO A 95 39.89 31.46 25.51
N ILE A 96 38.93 30.53 25.63
CA ILE A 96 38.18 29.99 24.49
C ILE A 96 36.78 30.59 24.48
N TYR A 97 36.40 31.20 23.36
CA TYR A 97 35.08 31.77 23.16
C TYR A 97 34.26 30.97 22.16
N TYR A 98 33.04 30.63 22.55
CA TYR A 98 32.01 30.15 21.64
C TYR A 98 31.10 31.32 21.25
N ALA A 99 31.35 31.87 20.06
CA ALA A 99 30.76 33.10 19.58
C ALA A 99 29.55 32.84 18.67
N SER A 100 28.38 32.75 19.29
CA SER A 100 27.10 32.59 18.61
C SER A 100 25.96 33.19 19.42
N SER A 101 25.12 34.00 18.78
CA SER A 101 23.89 34.54 19.37
C SER A 101 22.91 33.43 19.79
N LEU A 102 23.01 32.25 19.17
CA LEU A 102 22.21 31.07 19.47
C LEU A 102 22.89 30.11 20.45
N ALA A 103 24.15 30.32 20.81
CA ALA A 103 24.96 29.40 21.63
C ALA A 103 24.20 28.84 22.84
N LYS A 104 23.65 29.72 23.68
CA LYS A 104 22.93 29.33 24.90
C LYS A 104 21.68 28.48 24.61
N LYS A 105 20.94 28.81 23.56
CA LYS A 105 19.74 28.05 23.15
C LYS A 105 20.14 26.69 22.56
N CYS A 106 21.18 26.67 21.73
CA CYS A 106 21.74 25.46 21.14
C CYS A 106 22.20 24.45 22.21
N MET A 107 22.90 24.93 23.24
CA MET A 107 23.37 24.06 24.33
C MET A 107 22.21 23.46 25.13
N ALA A 108 21.16 24.24 25.40
CA ALA A 108 19.98 23.72 26.10
C ALA A 108 19.31 22.57 25.33
N VAL A 109 19.24 22.67 24.00
CA VAL A 109 18.69 21.59 23.14
C VAL A 109 19.57 20.35 23.22
N TYR A 110 20.89 20.48 23.09
CA TYR A 110 21.82 19.35 23.21
C TYR A 110 21.71 18.64 24.57
N GLN A 111 21.61 19.41 25.66
CA GLN A 111 21.44 18.84 27.00
C GLN A 111 20.07 18.16 27.22
N THR A 112 19.04 18.57 26.47
CA THR A 112 17.70 17.95 26.56
C THR A 112 17.68 16.58 25.89
N TYR A 113 18.38 16.41 24.77
CA TYR A 113 18.38 15.19 23.95
C TYR A 113 19.57 14.25 24.24
N VAL A 114 20.04 14.20 25.49
CA VAL A 114 21.13 13.29 25.90
C VAL A 114 20.77 11.81 25.68
N ASN A 115 19.48 11.46 25.68
CA ASN A 115 19.04 10.09 25.37
C ASN A 115 19.41 9.63 23.94
N ALA A 116 19.57 10.56 23.00
CA ALA A 116 19.99 10.31 21.62
C ALA A 116 21.52 10.27 21.43
N MET A 117 22.28 10.48 22.50
CA MET A 117 23.75 10.43 22.49
C MET A 117 24.26 9.02 22.78
N ASN A 118 25.58 8.85 22.61
CA ASN A 118 26.25 7.58 22.88
C ASN A 118 26.22 7.17 24.36
N ASP A 119 26.55 5.89 24.60
CA ASP A 119 26.55 5.33 25.95
C ASP A 119 27.54 6.00 26.90
N LYS A 120 28.64 6.53 26.37
CA LYS A 120 29.66 7.23 27.16
C LYS A 120 29.06 8.47 27.81
N ILE A 121 28.41 9.34 27.03
CA ILE A 121 27.77 10.56 27.55
C ILE A 121 26.59 10.21 28.46
N ARG A 122 25.75 9.24 28.07
CA ARG A 122 24.59 8.83 28.89
C ARG A 122 24.97 8.35 30.29
N LYS A 123 26.15 7.72 30.43
CA LYS A 123 26.68 7.31 31.75
C LYS A 123 27.34 8.47 32.49
N GLN A 124 28.08 9.31 31.77
CA GLN A 124 28.83 10.42 32.35
C GLN A 124 27.93 11.55 32.88
N ILE A 125 26.77 11.79 32.25
CA ILE A 125 25.86 12.90 32.57
C ILE A 125 25.42 12.93 34.05
N ASN A 126 25.31 11.76 34.69
CA ASN A 126 24.90 11.65 36.10
C ASN A 126 26.01 12.07 37.08
N ILE A 127 27.27 12.09 36.63
CA ILE A 127 28.45 12.45 37.42
C ILE A 127 28.87 13.88 37.09
N ASN A 128 29.04 14.17 35.81
CA ASN A 128 29.46 15.47 35.30
C ASN A 128 28.90 15.66 33.89
N ASN A 129 28.20 16.78 33.65
CA ASN A 129 27.67 17.10 32.34
C ASN A 129 28.76 17.72 31.45
N PRO A 130 29.24 17.00 30.41
CA PRO A 130 30.35 17.47 29.58
C PRO A 130 29.98 18.64 28.66
N PHE A 131 28.69 18.98 28.53
CA PHE A 131 28.23 20.19 27.83
C PHE A 131 28.15 21.42 28.75
N VAL A 132 28.54 21.28 30.02
CA VAL A 132 28.80 22.41 30.92
C VAL A 132 30.31 22.63 30.95
N PHE A 133 30.80 23.35 29.94
CA PHE A 133 32.22 23.59 29.73
C PHE A 133 32.82 24.45 30.85
N LYS A 134 34.05 24.15 31.25
CA LYS A 134 34.76 24.84 32.34
C LYS A 134 35.69 25.93 31.81
N HIS A 135 36.27 25.72 30.63
CA HIS A 135 37.26 26.60 30.03
C HIS A 135 36.72 27.38 28.82
N ILE A 136 35.43 27.20 28.50
CA ILE A 136 34.80 27.83 27.34
C ILE A 136 33.71 28.80 27.76
N SER A 137 33.83 30.04 27.30
CA SER A 137 32.87 31.13 27.57
C SER A 137 32.01 31.44 26.34
N ASN A 138 30.73 31.77 26.55
CA ASN A 138 29.86 32.22 25.46
C ASN A 138 30.12 33.69 25.15
N LEU A 139 30.27 34.01 23.86
CA LEU A 139 30.39 35.39 23.37
C LEU A 139 29.16 35.74 22.52
N LYS A 140 28.48 36.85 22.86
CA LYS A 140 27.25 37.28 22.17
C LYS A 140 27.51 38.13 20.93
N SER A 141 28.43 39.07 21.02
CA SER A 141 28.82 39.99 19.94
C SER A 141 30.26 40.45 20.13
N MET A 142 30.84 41.05 19.08
CA MET A 142 32.18 41.65 19.11
C MET A 142 32.30 42.75 20.18
N ASP A 143 31.21 43.45 20.49
CA ASP A 143 31.20 44.55 21.49
C ASP A 143 31.49 44.07 22.92
N HIS A 144 31.34 42.76 23.16
CA HIS A 144 31.63 42.12 24.44
C HIS A 144 32.97 41.37 24.44
N PHE A 145 33.78 41.56 23.40
CA PHE A 145 35.07 40.92 23.22
C PHE A 145 36.19 41.94 23.27
N ASP A 146 36.98 41.89 24.35
CA ASP A 146 38.24 42.62 24.42
C ASP A 146 39.33 41.79 23.77
N ASP A 147 39.75 42.15 22.55
CA ASP A 147 40.79 41.43 21.77
C ASP A 147 42.21 41.70 22.33
N ILE A 148 42.46 41.24 23.55
CA ILE A 148 43.73 41.42 24.27
C ILE A 148 44.42 40.07 24.43
N GLY A 149 45.60 39.94 23.83
CA GLY A 149 46.41 38.72 23.92
C GLY A 149 45.95 37.57 23.01
N PRO A 150 46.51 36.36 23.18
CA PRO A 150 46.07 35.17 22.46
C PRO A 150 44.67 34.74 22.91
N SER A 151 43.87 34.26 21.97
CA SER A 151 42.53 33.72 22.24
C SER A 151 42.11 32.73 21.17
N VAL A 152 41.16 31.87 21.48
CA VAL A 152 40.54 30.94 20.51
C VAL A 152 39.07 31.29 20.38
N VAL A 153 38.60 31.56 19.16
CA VAL A 153 37.20 31.92 18.91
C VAL A 153 36.57 30.98 17.90
N MET A 154 35.55 30.26 18.34
CA MET A 154 34.67 29.46 17.51
C MET A 154 33.47 30.31 17.08
N ALA A 155 33.39 30.69 15.81
CA ALA A 155 32.39 31.64 15.32
C ALA A 155 31.62 31.09 14.11
N SER A 156 30.36 31.51 13.99
CA SER A 156 29.49 31.15 12.86
C SER A 156 29.44 32.24 11.79
N PRO A 157 29.14 31.90 10.52
CA PRO A 157 28.96 30.57 9.91
C PRO A 157 30.27 29.86 9.51
N GLY A 158 30.24 28.55 9.31
CA GLY A 158 31.45 27.75 9.02
C GLY A 158 32.15 28.06 7.70
N MET A 159 31.43 28.54 6.69
CA MET A 159 31.98 28.86 5.36
C MET A 159 32.34 30.34 5.19
N MET A 160 32.18 31.16 6.24
CA MET A 160 32.65 32.55 6.32
C MET A 160 32.10 33.50 5.24
N GLN A 161 30.87 33.27 4.78
CA GLN A 161 30.25 34.13 3.77
C GLN A 161 29.93 35.53 4.31
N SER A 162 29.50 35.61 5.57
CA SER A 162 29.13 36.84 6.28
C SER A 162 29.14 36.61 7.79
N GLY A 163 28.80 37.63 8.58
CA GLY A 163 28.63 37.51 10.03
C GLY A 163 29.95 37.42 10.80
N LEU A 164 29.87 36.99 12.06
CA LEU A 164 30.98 37.15 13.01
C LEU A 164 32.26 36.41 12.62
N SER A 165 32.16 35.20 12.05
CA SER A 165 33.36 34.50 11.56
C SER A 165 34.08 35.26 10.44
N ARG A 166 33.34 35.97 9.59
CA ARG A 166 33.88 36.78 8.51
C ARG A 166 34.52 38.07 9.05
N GLU A 167 33.85 38.74 9.98
CA GLU A 167 34.37 39.95 10.63
C GLU A 167 35.67 39.70 11.40
N LEU A 168 35.72 38.61 12.17
CA LEU A 168 36.94 38.18 12.87
C LEU A 168 38.06 37.85 11.89
N PHE A 169 37.74 37.13 10.81
CA PHE A 169 38.74 36.80 9.79
C PHE A 169 39.32 38.04 9.13
N GLU A 170 38.50 38.99 8.71
CA GLU A 170 38.98 40.24 8.10
C GLU A 170 39.86 41.03 9.06
N SER A 171 39.51 41.04 10.35
CA SER A 171 40.29 41.70 11.41
C SER A 171 41.64 41.01 11.67
N TRP A 172 41.71 39.70 11.51
CA TRP A 172 42.88 38.89 11.91
C TRP A 172 43.78 38.45 10.75
N CYS A 173 43.29 38.47 9.50
CA CYS A 173 43.99 37.88 8.35
C CYS A 173 45.33 38.53 8.01
N THR A 174 45.55 39.78 8.42
CA THR A 174 46.75 40.55 8.09
C THR A 174 47.93 40.31 9.03
N ASP A 175 47.73 39.61 10.17
CA ASP A 175 48.78 39.27 11.13
C ASP A 175 49.17 37.79 11.01
N LYS A 176 50.46 37.54 10.74
CA LYS A 176 51.04 36.21 10.56
C LYS A 176 51.03 35.34 11.83
N ARG A 177 50.81 35.92 13.00
CA ARG A 177 50.68 35.17 14.26
C ARG A 177 49.33 34.48 14.35
N ASN A 178 48.30 35.01 13.70
CA ASN A 178 46.96 34.43 13.75
C ASN A 178 46.87 33.17 12.88
N GLY A 179 45.83 32.37 13.10
CA GLY A 179 45.56 31.18 12.31
C GLY A 179 44.07 30.88 12.22
N VAL A 180 43.64 30.32 11.09
CA VAL A 180 42.26 29.88 10.85
C VAL A 180 42.26 28.39 10.60
N ILE A 181 41.43 27.66 11.33
CA ILE A 181 41.33 26.20 11.22
C ILE A 181 39.96 25.85 10.65
N ILE A 182 39.93 25.43 9.40
CA ILE A 182 38.71 25.03 8.71
C ILE A 182 38.41 23.56 9.05
N ALA A 183 37.34 23.35 9.83
CA ALA A 183 36.99 22.05 10.40
C ALA A 183 35.90 21.28 9.63
N GLY A 184 35.24 21.89 8.64
CA GLY A 184 34.13 21.29 7.90
C GLY A 184 34.32 21.30 6.39
N TYR A 185 33.50 20.51 5.68
CA TYR A 185 33.45 20.55 4.22
C TYR A 185 33.09 21.95 3.71
N CYS A 186 33.82 22.42 2.69
CA CYS A 186 33.64 23.75 2.11
C CYS A 186 33.15 23.64 0.67
N VAL A 187 32.02 24.28 0.39
CA VAL A 187 31.39 24.29 -0.94
C VAL A 187 32.13 25.29 -1.84
N GLU A 188 32.23 24.96 -3.13
CA GLU A 188 32.77 25.85 -4.15
C GLU A 188 32.06 27.21 -4.18
N GLY A 189 32.81 28.28 -4.42
CA GLY A 189 32.29 29.66 -4.38
C GLY A 189 32.15 30.27 -2.98
N THR A 190 32.67 29.61 -1.93
CA THR A 190 32.73 30.16 -0.57
C THR A 190 34.10 30.73 -0.22
N LEU A 191 34.15 31.70 0.71
CA LEU A 191 35.42 32.23 1.20
C LEU A 191 36.29 31.13 1.80
N ALA A 192 35.71 30.25 2.63
CA ALA A 192 36.44 29.15 3.25
C ALA A 192 37.08 28.20 2.21
N LYS A 193 36.41 27.95 1.07
CA LYS A 193 37.00 27.18 -0.03
C LYS A 193 38.09 27.96 -0.78
N HIS A 194 37.90 29.26 -0.97
CA HIS A 194 38.87 30.12 -1.66
C HIS A 194 40.19 30.26 -0.90
N ILE A 195 40.16 30.43 0.42
CA ILE A 195 41.39 30.61 1.22
C ILE A 195 42.25 29.33 1.30
N MET A 196 41.68 28.16 1.03
CA MET A 196 42.44 26.91 0.94
C MET A 196 43.40 26.87 -0.26
N SER A 197 43.20 27.72 -1.27
CA SER A 197 44.16 27.86 -2.37
C SER A 197 45.29 28.86 -2.06
N GLU A 198 45.39 29.32 -0.81
CA GLU A 198 46.39 30.28 -0.33
C GLU A 198 46.56 31.53 -1.22
N PRO A 199 45.49 32.31 -1.45
CA PRO A 199 45.58 33.55 -2.23
C PRO A 199 46.44 34.61 -1.52
N GLU A 200 47.16 35.45 -2.28
CA GLU A 200 47.95 36.54 -1.70
C GLU A 200 47.07 37.62 -1.02
N GLU A 201 45.89 37.86 -1.56
CA GLU A 201 44.92 38.84 -1.08
C GLU A 201 43.50 38.25 -1.03
N ILE A 202 42.72 38.68 -0.05
CA ILE A 202 41.28 38.41 0.05
C ILE A 202 40.48 39.70 -0.12
N THR A 203 39.24 39.57 -0.60
CA THR A 203 38.32 40.71 -0.74
C THR A 203 37.40 40.77 0.47
N THR A 204 37.31 41.92 1.14
CA THR A 204 36.42 42.14 2.28
C THR A 204 34.96 42.27 1.85
N MET A 205 34.03 42.21 2.80
CA MET A 205 32.61 42.49 2.53
C MET A 205 32.37 43.92 2.03
N SER A 206 33.23 44.87 2.40
CA SER A 206 33.19 46.26 1.92
C SER A 206 33.86 46.47 0.55
N GLY A 207 34.46 45.43 -0.03
CA GLY A 207 35.15 45.48 -1.33
C GLY A 207 36.62 45.89 -1.26
N GLN A 208 37.19 46.09 -0.07
CA GLN A 208 38.62 46.34 0.11
C GLN A 208 39.42 45.04 -0.08
N LYS A 209 40.67 45.16 -0.51
CA LYS A 209 41.61 44.03 -0.53
C LYS A 209 42.49 44.02 0.72
N LEU A 210 42.63 42.87 1.36
CA LEU A 210 43.52 42.64 2.50
C LEU A 210 44.52 41.53 2.19
N PRO A 211 45.80 41.67 2.58
CA PRO A 211 46.77 40.62 2.42
C PRO A 211 46.49 39.45 3.37
N LEU A 212 46.50 38.22 2.85
CA LEU A 212 46.34 37.01 3.66
C LEU A 212 47.71 36.58 4.21
N LYS A 213 47.95 36.83 5.49
CA LYS A 213 49.21 36.46 6.18
C LYS A 213 49.03 35.43 7.28
N MET A 214 47.82 35.31 7.83
CA MET A 214 47.51 34.30 8.85
C MET A 214 47.64 32.88 8.30
N SER A 215 47.95 31.88 9.14
CA SER A 215 47.98 30.49 8.69
C SER A 215 46.57 29.98 8.38
N VAL A 216 46.43 29.14 7.36
CA VAL A 216 45.17 28.49 6.97
C VAL A 216 45.38 26.99 7.04
N ASP A 217 44.70 26.33 7.98
CA ASP A 217 44.83 24.91 8.22
C ASP A 217 43.49 24.20 7.97
N TYR A 218 43.50 23.10 7.21
CA TYR A 218 42.30 22.28 6.98
C TYR A 218 42.41 20.94 7.72
N ILE A 219 41.49 20.73 8.67
CA ILE A 219 41.44 19.52 9.50
C ILE A 219 39.98 19.05 9.55
N SER A 220 39.63 18.06 8.73
CA SER A 220 38.23 17.69 8.54
C SER A 220 37.65 16.94 9.75
N PHE A 221 36.73 17.58 10.47
CA PHE A 221 35.81 16.97 11.43
C PHE A 221 34.43 16.69 10.82
N SER A 222 34.38 16.57 9.50
CA SER A 222 33.15 16.24 8.79
C SER A 222 32.73 14.81 9.16
N ALA A 223 31.54 14.64 9.72
CA ALA A 223 31.04 13.35 10.19
C ALA A 223 30.29 12.60 9.07
N HIS A 224 31.01 12.34 7.98
CA HIS A 224 30.51 11.57 6.85
C HIS A 224 31.36 10.31 6.70
N THR A 225 30.78 9.28 6.10
CA THR A 225 31.53 8.06 5.76
C THR A 225 32.62 8.31 4.71
N ASP A 226 33.76 7.64 4.87
CA ASP A 226 34.80 7.50 3.85
C ASP A 226 34.54 6.28 2.95
N TYR A 227 35.38 6.06 1.92
CA TYR A 227 35.21 4.92 1.01
C TYR A 227 35.08 3.58 1.75
N GLN A 228 35.93 3.34 2.74
CA GLN A 228 35.95 2.08 3.47
C GLN A 228 34.64 1.86 4.24
N GLN A 229 34.14 2.89 4.92
CA GLN A 229 32.89 2.83 5.67
C GLN A 229 31.66 2.71 4.74
N THR A 230 31.63 3.44 3.63
CA THR A 230 30.56 3.35 2.62
C THR A 230 30.54 1.94 1.99
N SER A 231 31.69 1.43 1.59
CA SER A 231 31.87 0.08 1.02
C SER A 231 31.45 -1.00 2.03
N GLU A 232 31.88 -0.90 3.29
CA GLU A 232 31.47 -1.83 4.35
C GLU A 232 29.96 -1.83 4.57
N PHE A 233 29.33 -0.65 4.57
CA PHE A 233 27.89 -0.51 4.75
C PHE A 233 27.10 -1.17 3.59
N ILE A 234 27.52 -0.92 2.35
CA ILE A 234 26.92 -1.55 1.16
C ILE A 234 27.16 -3.07 1.18
N ARG A 235 28.34 -3.53 1.57
CA ARG A 235 28.68 -4.96 1.66
C ARG A 235 27.87 -5.71 2.70
N ALA A 236 27.51 -5.07 3.81
CA ALA A 236 26.66 -5.66 4.84
C ALA A 236 25.20 -5.79 4.36
N LEU A 237 24.67 -4.75 3.70
CA LEU A 237 23.28 -4.71 3.26
C LEU A 237 23.03 -5.48 1.95
N LYS A 238 24.01 -5.50 1.03
CA LYS A 238 23.93 -6.05 -0.34
C LYS A 238 22.64 -5.68 -1.08
N PRO A 239 22.30 -4.38 -1.20
CA PRO A 239 21.09 -3.96 -1.90
C PRO A 239 21.23 -4.20 -3.42
N PRO A 240 20.22 -4.73 -4.12
CA PRO A 240 20.22 -4.86 -5.57
C PRO A 240 20.45 -3.54 -6.32
N HIS A 241 19.91 -2.43 -5.80
CA HIS A 241 20.10 -1.09 -6.39
C HIS A 241 20.67 -0.11 -5.37
N VAL A 242 21.76 0.57 -5.73
CA VAL A 242 22.38 1.67 -4.97
C VAL A 242 22.24 2.96 -5.76
N ILE A 243 21.71 4.01 -5.15
CA ILE A 243 21.54 5.34 -5.75
C ILE A 243 22.38 6.32 -4.95
N LEU A 244 23.43 6.84 -5.59
CA LEU A 244 24.33 7.83 -5.03
C LEU A 244 23.72 9.23 -5.14
N VAL A 245 23.70 9.95 -4.02
CA VAL A 245 23.27 11.35 -3.91
C VAL A 245 24.27 12.14 -3.05
N HIS A 246 24.05 13.45 -2.89
CA HIS A 246 24.80 14.31 -1.96
C HIS A 246 26.34 14.12 -2.03
N GLY A 247 26.94 14.53 -3.15
CA GLY A 247 28.38 14.49 -3.38
C GLY A 247 28.76 15.29 -4.63
N GLU A 248 30.04 15.65 -4.74
CA GLU A 248 30.56 16.35 -5.92
C GLU A 248 30.52 15.41 -7.14
N GLN A 249 30.27 15.97 -8.34
CA GLN A 249 29.98 15.17 -9.54
C GLN A 249 31.11 14.19 -9.90
N ASN A 250 32.36 14.63 -9.84
CA ASN A 250 33.52 13.81 -10.19
C ASN A 250 33.85 12.78 -9.09
N GLU A 251 33.75 13.15 -7.82
CA GLU A 251 33.88 12.25 -6.67
C GLU A 251 32.80 11.16 -6.67
N MET A 252 31.54 11.51 -6.93
CA MET A 252 30.44 10.56 -7.06
C MET A 252 30.64 9.60 -8.24
N ALA A 253 31.14 10.08 -9.38
CA ALA A 253 31.48 9.23 -10.52
C ALA A 253 32.62 8.25 -10.20
N ARG A 254 33.64 8.69 -9.46
CA ARG A 254 34.76 7.85 -9.00
C ARG A 254 34.30 6.81 -7.98
N LEU A 255 33.45 7.17 -7.01
CA LEU A 255 32.84 6.23 -6.07
C LEU A 255 32.03 5.16 -6.81
N LYS A 256 31.18 5.57 -7.77
CA LYS A 256 30.42 4.62 -8.61
C LYS A 256 31.33 3.63 -9.32
N ALA A 257 32.40 4.10 -9.95
CA ALA A 257 33.34 3.23 -10.66
C ALA A 257 34.06 2.26 -9.71
N ALA A 258 34.41 2.70 -8.50
CA ALA A 258 35.03 1.85 -7.49
C ALA A 258 34.06 0.76 -6.98
N LEU A 259 32.81 1.12 -6.70
CA LEU A 259 31.77 0.16 -6.27
C LEU A 259 31.46 -0.86 -7.36
N ILE A 260 31.35 -0.46 -8.64
CA ILE A 260 31.12 -1.41 -9.74
C ILE A 260 32.26 -2.42 -9.82
N ARG A 261 33.53 -1.96 -9.76
CA ARG A 261 34.70 -2.84 -9.77
C ARG A 261 34.74 -3.79 -8.57
N GLU A 262 34.28 -3.35 -7.41
CA GLU A 262 34.27 -4.18 -6.20
C GLU A 262 33.35 -5.41 -6.32
N TYR A 263 32.28 -5.32 -7.12
CA TYR A 263 31.30 -6.40 -7.30
C TYR A 263 31.32 -7.05 -8.70
N GLU A 264 32.20 -6.59 -9.60
CA GLU A 264 32.30 -7.12 -10.98
C GLU A 264 32.65 -8.61 -11.03
N ASP A 265 33.56 -9.07 -10.16
CA ASP A 265 34.05 -10.45 -10.15
C ASP A 265 33.18 -11.40 -9.29
N ASN A 266 32.06 -10.93 -8.73
CA ASN A 266 31.23 -11.70 -7.81
C ASN A 266 29.89 -12.12 -8.43
N ASP A 267 29.83 -13.36 -8.93
CA ASP A 267 28.63 -13.93 -9.54
C ASP A 267 27.44 -14.10 -8.57
N GLU A 268 27.67 -14.11 -7.25
CA GLU A 268 26.61 -14.29 -6.25
C GLU A 268 25.92 -12.98 -5.86
N VAL A 269 26.59 -11.83 -6.05
CA VAL A 269 26.12 -10.53 -5.54
C VAL A 269 26.06 -9.53 -6.69
N HIS A 270 24.85 -9.31 -7.19
CA HIS A 270 24.61 -8.30 -8.22
C HIS A 270 24.11 -6.99 -7.61
N ILE A 271 24.87 -5.91 -7.80
CA ILE A 271 24.52 -4.55 -7.35
C ILE A 271 24.59 -3.60 -8.54
N GLU A 272 23.48 -2.92 -8.82
CA GLU A 272 23.41 -1.87 -9.84
C GLU A 272 23.57 -0.50 -9.18
N VAL A 273 24.58 0.28 -9.61
CA VAL A 273 24.91 1.59 -9.02
C VAL A 273 24.49 2.73 -9.94
N HIS A 274 23.66 3.63 -9.43
CA HIS A 274 23.13 4.81 -10.11
C HIS A 274 23.68 6.10 -9.47
N ASN A 275 23.83 7.17 -10.26
CA ASN A 275 24.27 8.48 -9.79
C ASN A 275 23.51 9.59 -10.56
N PRO A 276 22.18 9.68 -10.38
CA PRO A 276 21.33 10.55 -11.20
C PRO A 276 21.65 12.03 -10.97
N ARG A 277 21.56 12.82 -12.04
CA ARG A 277 21.58 14.28 -11.94
C ARG A 277 20.25 14.80 -11.38
N ASN A 278 20.25 16.06 -10.93
CA ASN A 278 18.99 16.74 -10.62
C ASN A 278 18.04 16.64 -11.83
N THR A 279 16.78 16.31 -11.57
CA THR A 279 15.72 16.06 -12.58
C THR A 279 15.82 14.76 -13.39
N GLU A 280 16.88 13.96 -13.20
CA GLU A 280 17.01 12.64 -13.82
C GLU A 280 16.28 11.58 -12.99
N ALA A 281 15.35 10.84 -13.61
CA ALA A 281 14.58 9.80 -12.94
C ALA A 281 15.28 8.44 -13.05
N VAL A 282 15.40 7.73 -11.92
CA VAL A 282 15.83 6.32 -11.89
C VAL A 282 14.57 5.44 -11.92
N THR A 283 14.40 4.65 -12.98
CA THR A 283 13.21 3.79 -13.17
C THR A 283 13.56 2.34 -12.87
N LEU A 284 12.92 1.76 -11.84
CA LEU A 284 13.15 0.38 -11.39
C LEU A 284 11.84 -0.41 -11.43
N ASN A 285 11.90 -1.66 -11.88
CA ASN A 285 10.72 -2.51 -12.05
C ASN A 285 10.66 -3.59 -10.95
N PHE A 286 9.66 -3.51 -10.07
CA PHE A 286 9.43 -4.52 -9.04
C PHE A 286 8.20 -5.36 -9.39
N ARG A 287 8.42 -6.66 -9.57
CA ARG A 287 7.33 -7.64 -9.68
C ARG A 287 7.01 -8.14 -8.28
N GLY A 288 5.78 -7.89 -7.84
CA GLY A 288 5.25 -8.43 -6.59
C GLY A 288 4.07 -9.33 -6.88
N GLU A 289 4.10 -10.55 -6.34
CA GLU A 289 2.90 -11.38 -6.29
C GLU A 289 1.88 -10.76 -5.33
N LYS A 290 0.64 -10.59 -5.79
CA LYS A 290 -0.43 -10.06 -4.96
C LYS A 290 -1.02 -11.20 -4.13
N LEU A 291 -0.71 -11.19 -2.84
CA LEU A 291 -1.24 -12.15 -1.88
C LEU A 291 -2.56 -11.63 -1.31
N ALA A 292 -3.64 -12.40 -1.50
CA ALA A 292 -4.93 -12.15 -0.86
C ALA A 292 -5.16 -13.17 0.26
N LYS A 293 -5.58 -12.71 1.45
CA LYS A 293 -5.91 -13.56 2.58
C LYS A 293 -7.41 -13.80 2.66
N VAL A 294 -7.81 -15.07 2.68
CA VAL A 294 -9.18 -15.48 2.99
C VAL A 294 -9.44 -15.28 4.48
N MET A 295 -10.56 -14.65 4.84
CA MET A 295 -10.94 -14.46 6.25
C MET A 295 -12.45 -14.70 6.45
N GLY A 296 -12.85 -14.85 7.71
CA GLY A 296 -14.23 -15.16 8.09
C GLY A 296 -14.61 -16.60 7.74
N SER A 297 -15.88 -16.81 7.44
CA SER A 297 -16.48 -18.12 7.12
C SER A 297 -15.82 -18.84 5.94
N LEU A 298 -15.24 -18.12 4.97
CA LEU A 298 -14.50 -18.74 3.87
C LEU A 298 -13.20 -19.42 4.32
N ALA A 299 -12.69 -19.10 5.51
CA ALA A 299 -11.49 -19.71 6.07
C ALA A 299 -11.80 -20.90 7.01
N ASP A 300 -13.06 -21.27 7.20
CA ASP A 300 -13.47 -22.33 8.14
C ASP A 300 -12.98 -23.73 7.70
N LYS A 301 -12.88 -23.95 6.38
CA LYS A 301 -12.36 -25.19 5.81
C LYS A 301 -11.00 -24.94 5.18
N LYS A 302 -10.09 -25.90 5.36
CA LYS A 302 -8.79 -25.87 4.69
C LYS A 302 -9.01 -25.91 3.17
N PRO A 303 -8.41 -24.99 2.39
CA PRO A 303 -8.63 -24.94 0.96
C PRO A 303 -8.00 -26.16 0.25
N GLU A 304 -8.73 -26.72 -0.71
CA GLU A 304 -8.25 -27.78 -1.60
C GLU A 304 -7.85 -27.21 -2.96
N GLN A 305 -6.86 -27.83 -3.62
CA GLN A 305 -6.40 -27.36 -4.92
C GLN A 305 -7.51 -27.53 -5.97
N GLY A 306 -7.83 -26.44 -6.68
CA GLY A 306 -8.93 -26.42 -7.66
C GLY A 306 -10.30 -26.08 -7.07
N GLN A 307 -10.41 -25.91 -5.75
CA GLN A 307 -11.63 -25.44 -5.11
C GLN A 307 -11.95 -24.01 -5.56
N ARG A 308 -13.19 -23.77 -5.99
CA ARG A 308 -13.65 -22.41 -6.29
C ARG A 308 -13.87 -21.64 -5.00
N ILE A 309 -13.26 -20.46 -4.93
CA ILE A 309 -13.48 -19.48 -3.86
C ILE A 309 -14.24 -18.30 -4.47
N SER A 310 -15.40 -17.97 -3.91
CA SER A 310 -16.22 -16.84 -4.33
C SER A 310 -16.50 -15.93 -3.14
N GLY A 311 -16.15 -14.66 -3.24
CA GLY A 311 -16.36 -13.68 -2.18
C GLY A 311 -16.07 -12.26 -2.65
N ILE A 312 -16.19 -11.33 -1.72
CA ILE A 312 -15.86 -9.92 -1.94
C ILE A 312 -14.37 -9.72 -1.66
N LEU A 313 -13.65 -9.17 -2.63
CA LEU A 313 -12.24 -8.81 -2.48
C LEU A 313 -12.11 -7.36 -2.01
N VAL A 314 -11.60 -7.18 -0.80
CA VAL A 314 -11.37 -5.89 -0.15
C VAL A 314 -9.88 -5.57 -0.20
N LYS A 315 -9.53 -4.42 -0.80
CA LYS A 315 -8.18 -3.89 -0.83
C LYS A 315 -8.04 -2.76 0.20
N ARG A 316 -7.19 -2.95 1.21
CA ARG A 316 -6.77 -1.89 2.15
C ARG A 316 -5.31 -1.56 1.89
N ASN A 317 -5.04 -0.40 1.29
CA ASN A 317 -3.72 -0.02 0.80
C ASN A 317 -3.16 -1.06 -0.18
N PHE A 318 -2.16 -1.85 0.23
CA PHE A 318 -1.56 -2.92 -0.57
C PHE A 318 -1.97 -4.33 -0.09
N ASN A 319 -2.71 -4.43 1.01
CA ASN A 319 -3.19 -5.70 1.54
C ASN A 319 -4.53 -6.07 0.92
N TYR A 320 -4.62 -7.31 0.46
CA TYR A 320 -5.81 -7.87 -0.13
C TYR A 320 -6.43 -8.90 0.81
N HIS A 321 -7.73 -8.78 1.03
CA HIS A 321 -8.53 -9.72 1.80
C HIS A 321 -9.71 -10.18 0.95
N ILE A 322 -10.04 -11.47 1.02
CA ILE A 322 -11.26 -12.01 0.43
C ILE A 322 -12.18 -12.49 1.55
N LEU A 323 -13.42 -12.00 1.50
CA LEU A 323 -14.42 -12.13 2.56
C LEU A 323 -15.74 -12.63 2.00
N SER A 324 -16.55 -13.24 2.87
CA SER A 324 -17.93 -13.56 2.55
C SER A 324 -18.75 -12.26 2.62
N PRO A 325 -19.77 -12.06 1.77
CA PRO A 325 -20.68 -10.92 1.90
C PRO A 325 -21.26 -10.79 3.32
N CYS A 326 -21.49 -11.92 4.00
CA CYS A 326 -22.02 -11.95 5.37
C CYS A 326 -21.00 -11.49 6.43
N ASP A 327 -19.71 -11.62 6.16
CA ASP A 327 -18.63 -11.26 7.08
C ASP A 327 -18.14 -9.82 6.87
N LEU A 328 -18.67 -9.12 5.88
CA LEU A 328 -18.17 -7.81 5.50
C LEU A 328 -18.24 -6.80 6.65
N SER A 329 -19.34 -6.77 7.40
CA SER A 329 -19.51 -5.88 8.56
C SER A 329 -18.67 -6.28 9.77
N ASN A 330 -18.21 -7.53 9.84
CA ASN A 330 -17.38 -8.00 10.95
C ASN A 330 -15.91 -7.59 10.80
N TYR A 331 -15.44 -7.43 9.56
CA TYR A 331 -14.03 -7.13 9.24
C TYR A 331 -13.83 -5.78 8.54
N THR A 332 -14.91 -5.11 8.16
CA THR A 332 -14.85 -3.81 7.49
C THR A 332 -15.95 -2.89 7.99
N ASP A 333 -15.73 -1.59 7.81
CA ASP A 333 -16.74 -0.56 8.08
C ASP A 333 -17.86 -0.54 7.03
N LEU A 334 -17.81 -1.45 6.06
CA LEU A 334 -18.82 -1.60 5.02
C LEU A 334 -19.93 -2.51 5.51
N ALA A 335 -21.17 -2.07 5.37
CA ALA A 335 -22.36 -2.87 5.59
C ALA A 335 -22.97 -3.29 4.26
N MET A 336 -23.53 -4.50 4.20
CA MET A 336 -24.39 -4.90 3.10
C MET A 336 -25.76 -4.25 3.27
N SER A 337 -26.29 -3.67 2.20
CA SER A 337 -27.65 -3.12 2.15
C SER A 337 -28.39 -3.75 0.99
N THR A 338 -29.65 -4.13 1.23
CA THR A 338 -30.54 -4.68 0.20
C THR A 338 -31.64 -3.67 -0.04
N VAL A 339 -31.87 -3.31 -1.31
CA VAL A 339 -32.97 -2.44 -1.70
C VAL A 339 -34.13 -3.32 -2.16
N THR A 340 -35.27 -3.19 -1.49
CA THR A 340 -36.54 -3.81 -1.93
C THR A 340 -37.41 -2.74 -2.57
N GLN A 341 -38.04 -3.08 -3.69
CA GLN A 341 -39.00 -2.22 -4.35
C GLN A 341 -40.41 -2.79 -4.21
N THR A 342 -41.37 -1.88 -4.06
CA THR A 342 -42.79 -2.19 -3.94
C THR A 342 -43.55 -1.32 -4.92
N GLN A 343 -44.40 -1.92 -5.74
CA GLN A 343 -45.22 -1.21 -6.72
C GLN A 343 -46.69 -1.60 -6.58
N ALA A 344 -47.54 -0.60 -6.36
CA ALA A 344 -48.99 -0.76 -6.31
C ALA A 344 -49.60 -0.52 -7.70
N ILE A 345 -50.31 -1.52 -8.22
CA ILE A 345 -50.97 -1.43 -9.53
C ILE A 345 -52.48 -1.65 -9.36
N PRO A 346 -53.34 -0.70 -9.80
CA PRO A 346 -54.79 -0.90 -9.80
C PRO A 346 -55.21 -2.13 -10.59
N TYR A 347 -55.97 -3.02 -9.97
CA TYR A 347 -56.43 -4.27 -10.58
C TYR A 347 -57.74 -4.70 -9.93
N THR A 348 -58.77 -4.87 -10.75
CA THR A 348 -60.14 -5.20 -10.30
C THR A 348 -60.64 -6.53 -10.84
N GLY A 349 -59.81 -7.24 -11.61
CA GLY A 349 -60.16 -8.55 -12.17
C GLY A 349 -60.06 -9.69 -11.15
N PRO A 350 -60.59 -10.88 -11.47
CA PRO A 350 -60.40 -12.07 -10.64
C PRO A 350 -58.91 -12.43 -10.52
N PHE A 351 -58.45 -12.85 -9.34
CA PHE A 351 -57.04 -13.18 -9.11
C PHE A 351 -56.60 -14.44 -9.88
N ASN A 352 -57.48 -15.44 -10.02
CA ASN A 352 -57.21 -16.66 -10.80
C ASN A 352 -56.96 -16.37 -12.29
N LEU A 353 -57.59 -15.32 -12.84
CA LEU A 353 -57.33 -14.88 -14.21
C LEU A 353 -55.90 -14.32 -14.34
N LEU A 354 -55.46 -13.55 -13.34
CA LEU A 354 -54.12 -13.02 -13.31
C LEU A 354 -53.08 -14.15 -13.17
N CYS A 355 -53.35 -15.14 -12.30
CA CYS A 355 -52.52 -16.34 -12.18
C CYS A 355 -52.35 -17.06 -13.52
N TYR A 356 -53.45 -17.33 -14.23
CA TYR A 356 -53.42 -17.99 -15.53
C TYR A 356 -52.61 -17.21 -16.59
N GLN A 357 -52.73 -15.88 -16.63
CA GLN A 357 -51.98 -15.07 -17.60
C GLN A 357 -50.50 -14.98 -17.26
N LEU A 358 -50.14 -14.93 -15.98
CA LEU A 358 -48.76 -14.98 -15.54
C LEU A 358 -48.14 -16.37 -15.77
N GLN A 359 -48.91 -17.44 -15.64
CA GLN A 359 -48.47 -18.80 -16.00
C GLN A 359 -48.13 -18.93 -17.48
N LYS A 360 -48.85 -18.24 -18.37
CA LYS A 360 -48.47 -18.19 -19.80
C LYS A 360 -47.14 -17.51 -20.06
N LEU A 361 -46.76 -16.56 -19.21
CA LEU A 361 -45.50 -15.83 -19.35
C LEU A 361 -44.29 -16.69 -18.95
N THR A 362 -44.37 -17.41 -17.82
CA THR A 362 -43.19 -18.04 -17.19
C THR A 362 -43.28 -19.55 -17.06
N GLY A 363 -44.45 -20.16 -17.27
CA GLY A 363 -44.72 -21.58 -17.05
C GLY A 363 -44.75 -22.00 -15.57
N ASP A 364 -43.97 -21.33 -14.72
CA ASP A 364 -43.76 -21.62 -13.30
C ASP A 364 -44.20 -20.41 -12.45
N VAL A 365 -45.44 -20.47 -11.94
CA VAL A 365 -46.02 -19.49 -11.01
C VAL A 365 -46.53 -20.25 -9.80
N GLU A 366 -45.98 -19.93 -8.62
CA GLU A 366 -46.36 -20.58 -7.37
C GLU A 366 -47.43 -19.74 -6.66
N GLU A 367 -48.56 -20.36 -6.32
CA GLU A 367 -49.58 -19.72 -5.47
C GLU A 367 -49.15 -19.85 -4.01
N ILE A 368 -49.06 -18.71 -3.33
CA ILE A 368 -48.64 -18.61 -1.93
C ILE A 368 -49.63 -17.74 -1.15
N GLU A 369 -49.59 -17.82 0.18
CA GLU A 369 -50.39 -16.98 1.05
C GLU A 369 -49.46 -16.13 1.92
N ILE A 370 -49.60 -14.80 1.85
CA ILE A 370 -48.79 -13.85 2.62
C ILE A 370 -49.75 -13.03 3.49
N GLN A 371 -49.57 -13.09 4.80
CA GLN A 371 -50.40 -12.34 5.76
C GLN A 371 -51.92 -12.55 5.57
N GLN A 372 -52.34 -13.79 5.31
CA GLN A 372 -53.74 -14.15 5.01
C GLN A 372 -54.31 -13.56 3.70
N LYS A 373 -53.44 -13.12 2.79
CA LYS A 373 -53.79 -12.64 1.45
C LYS A 373 -53.26 -13.60 0.40
N ALA A 374 -54.05 -13.82 -0.64
CA ALA A 374 -53.63 -14.58 -1.79
C ALA A 374 -52.48 -13.85 -2.51
N ALA A 375 -51.41 -14.57 -2.81
CA ALA A 375 -50.23 -14.04 -3.46
C ALA A 375 -49.68 -15.03 -4.50
N LEU A 376 -48.95 -14.51 -5.47
CA LEU A 376 -48.30 -15.29 -6.53
C LEU A 376 -46.81 -15.01 -6.52
N LYS A 377 -46.00 -16.04 -6.67
CA LYS A 377 -44.56 -15.92 -6.85
C LYS A 377 -44.21 -16.20 -8.31
N VAL A 378 -43.76 -15.16 -9.00
CA VAL A 378 -43.45 -15.18 -10.44
C VAL A 378 -41.94 -15.04 -10.64
N PHE A 379 -41.37 -15.83 -11.56
CA PHE A 379 -39.91 -15.91 -11.77
C PHE A 379 -39.10 -16.24 -10.49
N LYS A 380 -39.74 -16.83 -9.46
CA LYS A 380 -39.17 -17.12 -8.13
C LYS A 380 -38.72 -15.90 -7.32
N ASN A 381 -38.74 -14.70 -7.90
CA ASN A 381 -38.16 -13.49 -7.33
C ASN A 381 -39.15 -12.33 -7.18
N ILE A 382 -40.26 -12.35 -7.92
CA ILE A 382 -41.29 -11.30 -7.89
C ILE A 382 -42.51 -11.83 -7.14
N THR A 383 -42.95 -11.10 -6.13
CA THR A 383 -44.13 -11.46 -5.34
C THR A 383 -45.28 -10.54 -5.72
N VAL A 384 -46.43 -11.08 -6.10
CA VAL A 384 -47.64 -10.33 -6.45
C VAL A 384 -48.72 -10.62 -5.41
N ILE A 385 -49.07 -9.65 -4.59
CA ILE A 385 -50.02 -9.79 -3.48
C ILE A 385 -51.37 -9.19 -3.87
N GLN A 386 -52.46 -9.92 -3.64
CA GLN A 386 -53.81 -9.42 -3.87
C GLN A 386 -54.25 -8.47 -2.75
N GLU A 387 -54.70 -7.28 -3.14
CA GLU A 387 -55.30 -6.30 -2.24
C GLU A 387 -56.68 -5.85 -2.77
N PRO A 388 -57.53 -5.24 -1.93
CA PRO A 388 -58.81 -4.70 -2.39
C PRO A 388 -58.63 -3.63 -3.48
N GLY A 389 -58.98 -3.96 -4.73
CA GLY A 389 -58.92 -3.04 -5.88
C GLY A 389 -57.54 -2.83 -6.49
N MET A 390 -56.52 -3.57 -6.05
CA MET A 390 -55.16 -3.48 -6.57
C MET A 390 -54.35 -4.75 -6.34
N VAL A 391 -53.20 -4.84 -6.99
CA VAL A 391 -52.16 -5.83 -6.70
C VAL A 391 -50.88 -5.11 -6.34
N VAL A 392 -50.14 -5.66 -5.38
CA VAL A 392 -48.86 -5.12 -4.92
C VAL A 392 -47.76 -6.05 -5.36
N LEU A 393 -46.81 -5.53 -6.13
CA LEU A 393 -45.59 -6.23 -6.51
C LEU A 393 -44.51 -5.91 -5.50
N GLU A 394 -43.80 -6.92 -5.02
CA GLU A 394 -42.64 -6.78 -4.14
C GLU A 394 -41.47 -7.61 -4.69
N TRP A 395 -40.30 -6.99 -4.79
CA TRP A 395 -39.06 -7.67 -5.22
C TRP A 395 -37.81 -7.02 -4.65
N VAL A 396 -36.71 -7.78 -4.63
CA VAL A 396 -35.37 -7.25 -4.35
C VAL A 396 -34.83 -6.62 -5.64
N ALA A 397 -34.52 -5.33 -5.59
CA ALA A 397 -34.09 -4.55 -6.75
C ALA A 397 -32.73 -5.02 -7.27
N ASN A 398 -32.69 -5.39 -8.54
CA ASN A 398 -31.47 -5.66 -9.31
C ASN A 398 -31.84 -5.75 -10.81
N PRO A 399 -30.89 -5.60 -11.74
CA PRO A 399 -31.21 -5.50 -13.16
C PRO A 399 -32.06 -6.65 -13.73
N ALA A 400 -31.92 -7.87 -13.21
CA ALA A 400 -32.71 -9.01 -13.66
C ALA A 400 -34.13 -8.98 -13.08
N ASN A 401 -34.26 -8.75 -11.76
CA ASN A 401 -35.55 -8.68 -11.10
C ASN A 401 -36.36 -7.45 -11.52
N ASP A 402 -35.71 -6.32 -11.81
CA ASP A 402 -36.40 -5.11 -12.28
C ASP A 402 -37.02 -5.37 -13.66
N MET A 403 -36.31 -6.06 -14.57
CA MET A 403 -36.85 -6.49 -15.85
C MET A 403 -38.01 -7.49 -15.69
N TYR A 404 -37.91 -8.43 -14.75
CA TYR A 404 -39.01 -9.36 -14.45
C TYR A 404 -40.23 -8.63 -13.88
N ALA A 405 -40.02 -7.68 -12.97
CA ALA A 405 -41.07 -6.86 -12.40
C ALA A 405 -41.79 -6.03 -13.48
N ASP A 406 -41.06 -5.38 -14.37
CA ASP A 406 -41.62 -4.63 -15.50
C ASP A 406 -42.47 -5.51 -16.43
N THR A 407 -42.02 -6.75 -16.66
CA THR A 407 -42.77 -7.72 -17.47
C THR A 407 -44.08 -8.13 -16.77
N VAL A 408 -44.03 -8.43 -15.47
CA VAL A 408 -45.22 -8.77 -14.67
C VAL A 408 -46.18 -7.59 -14.61
N THR A 409 -45.68 -6.37 -14.40
CA THR A 409 -46.44 -5.11 -14.44
C THR A 409 -47.15 -4.93 -15.77
N THR A 410 -46.47 -5.19 -16.89
CA THR A 410 -47.06 -5.09 -18.24
C THR A 410 -48.23 -6.05 -18.40
N VAL A 411 -48.09 -7.31 -17.96
CA VAL A 411 -49.17 -8.31 -18.01
C VAL A 411 -50.36 -7.86 -17.15
N ILE A 412 -50.13 -7.37 -15.94
CA ILE A 412 -51.21 -6.89 -15.05
C ILE A 412 -51.98 -5.74 -15.71
N LEU A 413 -51.27 -4.77 -16.27
CA LEU A 413 -51.87 -3.63 -16.95
C LEU A 413 -52.66 -4.05 -18.21
N GLU A 414 -52.16 -5.03 -18.96
CA GLU A 414 -52.87 -5.59 -20.12
C GLU A 414 -54.17 -6.28 -19.72
N VAL A 415 -54.15 -7.13 -18.68
CA VAL A 415 -55.35 -7.82 -18.18
C VAL A 415 -56.37 -6.83 -17.62
N GLN A 416 -55.90 -5.76 -16.96
CA GLN A 416 -56.77 -4.71 -16.43
C GLN A 416 -57.43 -3.88 -17.54
N SER A 417 -56.67 -3.54 -18.58
CA SER A 417 -57.10 -2.64 -19.66
C SER A 417 -57.90 -3.34 -20.76
N ASN A 418 -57.95 -4.67 -20.80
CA ASN A 418 -58.62 -5.44 -21.85
C ASN A 418 -59.94 -6.13 -21.38
N PRO A 419 -61.11 -5.55 -21.68
CA PRO A 419 -62.42 -6.09 -21.27
C PRO A 419 -62.75 -7.46 -21.89
N LYS A 420 -62.11 -7.83 -23.01
CA LYS A 420 -62.35 -9.11 -23.68
C LYS A 420 -61.71 -10.27 -22.92
N ILE A 421 -60.52 -10.06 -22.33
CA ILE A 421 -59.81 -11.05 -21.52
C ILE A 421 -60.59 -11.33 -20.23
N GLN A 422 -61.11 -10.28 -19.58
CA GLN A 422 -61.93 -10.42 -18.38
C GLN A 422 -63.26 -11.14 -18.65
N LYS A 423 -63.92 -10.87 -19.80
CA LYS A 423 -65.15 -11.57 -20.20
C LYS A 423 -64.92 -13.03 -20.63
N ALA A 424 -63.77 -13.37 -21.21
CA ALA A 424 -63.43 -14.74 -21.58
C ALA A 424 -63.19 -15.64 -20.35
N ALA A 425 -62.69 -15.08 -19.25
CA ALA A 425 -62.44 -15.80 -17.99
C ALA A 425 -63.72 -16.28 -17.30
N VAL A 426 -64.79 -15.47 -17.33
CA VAL A 426 -66.08 -15.80 -16.70
C VAL A 426 -66.78 -16.97 -17.42
N ASN A 427 -66.51 -17.19 -18.70
CA ASN A 427 -67.15 -18.25 -19.51
C ASN A 427 -66.35 -19.57 -19.59
N LYS A 428 -65.16 -19.67 -18.98
CA LYS A 428 -64.26 -20.84 -19.08
C LYS A 428 -64.17 -21.69 -17.81
N ILE A 429 -65.19 -21.69 -16.96
CA ILE A 429 -65.30 -22.68 -15.86
C ILE A 429 -66.23 -23.83 -16.28
N SER A 430 -65.69 -24.82 -17.00
CA SER A 430 -66.07 -26.26 -17.07
C SER A 430 -65.43 -26.89 -18.32
N LYS A 431 -64.94 -28.14 -18.38
CA LYS A 431 -65.26 -29.40 -17.69
C LYS A 431 -63.96 -30.19 -17.41
N LYS A 432 -63.90 -30.93 -16.29
CA LYS A 432 -62.94 -32.04 -16.12
C LYS A 432 -63.19 -33.08 -17.23
N ILE A 433 -62.13 -33.57 -17.87
CA ILE A 433 -62.20 -34.69 -18.81
C ILE A 433 -62.71 -35.91 -18.04
N ASP A 434 -63.68 -36.61 -18.62
CA ASP A 434 -64.15 -37.90 -18.09
C ASP A 434 -63.11 -38.98 -18.42
N MET A 435 -62.39 -39.44 -17.40
CA MET A 435 -61.25 -40.37 -17.54
C MET A 435 -61.69 -41.73 -18.10
N ASP A 436 -62.95 -42.14 -17.90
CA ASP A 436 -63.49 -43.38 -18.48
C ASP A 436 -63.62 -43.29 -20.00
N VAL A 437 -63.96 -42.10 -20.52
CA VAL A 437 -64.04 -41.84 -21.96
C VAL A 437 -62.65 -41.78 -22.58
N TYR A 438 -61.68 -41.19 -21.87
CA TYR A 438 -60.29 -41.15 -22.29
C TYR A 438 -59.69 -42.56 -22.40
N ARG A 439 -59.89 -43.38 -21.36
CA ARG A 439 -59.43 -44.78 -21.34
C ARG A 439 -59.95 -45.59 -22.51
N LYS A 440 -61.27 -45.61 -22.73
CA LYS A 440 -61.88 -46.39 -23.82
C LYS A 440 -61.37 -45.98 -25.20
N ARG A 441 -61.17 -44.67 -25.42
CA ARG A 441 -60.64 -44.18 -26.69
C ARG A 441 -59.15 -44.49 -26.86
N MET A 442 -58.39 -44.48 -25.77
CA MET A 442 -56.98 -44.87 -25.78
C MET A 442 -56.82 -46.34 -26.13
N GLU A 443 -57.64 -47.20 -25.52
CA GLU A 443 -57.63 -48.64 -25.79
C GLU A 443 -57.94 -48.94 -27.26
N ILE A 444 -59.01 -48.34 -27.81
CA ILE A 444 -59.37 -48.49 -29.23
C ILE A 444 -58.25 -47.97 -30.15
N MET A 445 -57.68 -46.80 -29.84
CA MET A 445 -56.62 -46.21 -30.67
C MET A 445 -55.35 -47.07 -30.67
N LEU A 446 -54.97 -47.64 -29.52
CA LEU A 446 -53.81 -48.53 -29.42
C LEU A 446 -54.08 -49.89 -30.09
N GLN A 447 -55.30 -50.41 -30.00
CA GLN A 447 -55.72 -51.64 -30.70
C GLN A 447 -55.69 -51.44 -32.23
N ASP A 448 -56.14 -50.29 -32.73
CA ASP A 448 -56.05 -49.95 -34.16
C ASP A 448 -54.60 -49.80 -34.63
N MET A 449 -53.71 -49.28 -33.77
CA MET A 449 -52.31 -49.04 -34.12
C MET A 449 -51.44 -50.31 -34.08
N PHE A 450 -51.68 -51.21 -33.13
CA PHE A 450 -50.79 -52.35 -32.86
C PHE A 450 -51.46 -53.72 -33.00
N GLY A 451 -52.79 -53.79 -33.14
CA GLY A 451 -53.59 -55.01 -33.20
C GLY A 451 -54.25 -55.36 -31.86
N GLU A 452 -55.44 -55.96 -31.91
CA GLU A 452 -56.25 -56.30 -30.72
C GLU A 452 -55.51 -57.21 -29.73
N ASP A 453 -54.73 -58.17 -30.23
CA ASP A 453 -53.98 -59.13 -29.40
C ASP A 453 -52.75 -58.53 -28.69
N CYS A 454 -52.39 -57.28 -29.02
CA CYS A 454 -51.20 -56.60 -28.51
C CYS A 454 -51.49 -55.66 -27.34
N VAL A 455 -52.76 -55.37 -27.01
CA VAL A 455 -53.13 -54.42 -25.94
C VAL A 455 -53.86 -55.16 -24.82
N SER A 456 -53.36 -55.03 -23.60
CA SER A 456 -53.97 -55.62 -22.40
C SER A 456 -54.07 -54.59 -21.27
N SER A 457 -55.18 -54.61 -20.53
CA SER A 457 -55.35 -53.75 -19.34
C SER A 457 -54.75 -54.50 -18.14
N LYS A 458 -53.72 -53.92 -17.49
CA LYS A 458 -53.17 -54.47 -16.23
C LYS A 458 -53.98 -54.00 -15.01
N ASP A 459 -54.34 -52.71 -14.98
CA ASP A 459 -55.14 -52.06 -13.93
C ASP A 459 -56.10 -51.02 -14.53
N ASP A 460 -57.00 -50.43 -13.73
CA ASP A 460 -57.95 -49.40 -14.18
C ASP A 460 -57.27 -48.14 -14.75
N SER A 461 -56.04 -47.86 -14.35
CA SER A 461 -55.26 -46.69 -14.76
C SER A 461 -54.07 -47.01 -15.69
N VAL A 462 -53.82 -48.28 -16.04
CA VAL A 462 -52.63 -48.68 -16.82
C VAL A 462 -52.98 -49.62 -17.97
N LEU A 463 -52.60 -49.22 -19.20
CA LEU A 463 -52.66 -50.06 -20.40
C LEU A 463 -51.26 -50.59 -20.75
N CYS A 464 -51.18 -51.86 -21.09
CA CYS A 464 -49.95 -52.58 -21.42
C CYS A 464 -49.98 -52.97 -22.89
N ILE A 465 -48.98 -52.54 -23.66
CA ILE A 465 -48.84 -52.82 -25.09
C ILE A 465 -47.66 -53.76 -25.29
N THR A 466 -47.91 -54.93 -25.88
CA THR A 466 -46.89 -55.93 -26.18
C THR A 466 -46.82 -56.20 -27.69
N VAL A 467 -45.72 -55.82 -28.34
CA VAL A 467 -45.51 -56.01 -29.79
C VAL A 467 -44.18 -56.70 -30.00
N ASP A 468 -44.15 -57.81 -30.75
CA ASP A 468 -42.93 -58.58 -31.07
C ASP A 468 -42.06 -58.93 -29.84
N GLY A 469 -42.69 -59.23 -28.70
CA GLY A 469 -42.01 -59.58 -27.44
C GLY A 469 -41.52 -58.40 -26.59
N LYS A 470 -41.84 -57.16 -26.99
CA LYS A 470 -41.49 -55.91 -26.30
C LYS A 470 -42.71 -55.34 -25.60
N THR A 471 -42.58 -54.89 -24.35
CA THR A 471 -43.70 -54.47 -23.51
C THR A 471 -43.54 -53.03 -23.01
N ALA A 472 -44.52 -52.17 -23.32
CA ALA A 472 -44.62 -50.79 -22.85
C ALA A 472 -45.89 -50.61 -22.00
N ASN A 473 -45.76 -50.02 -20.81
CA ASN A 473 -46.88 -49.72 -19.93
C ASN A 473 -47.16 -48.22 -19.91
N ILE A 474 -48.36 -47.80 -20.27
CA ILE A 474 -48.79 -46.40 -20.17
C ILE A 474 -49.69 -46.17 -18.97
N SER A 475 -49.33 -45.20 -18.13
CA SER A 475 -50.19 -44.69 -17.07
C SER A 475 -51.14 -43.63 -17.64
N LEU A 476 -52.45 -43.84 -17.53
CA LEU A 476 -53.48 -42.94 -18.04
C LEU A 476 -53.57 -41.63 -17.24
N ASP A 477 -53.16 -41.63 -15.97
CA ASP A 477 -53.19 -40.45 -15.10
C ASP A 477 -52.00 -39.52 -15.32
N THR A 478 -50.79 -40.09 -15.42
CA THR A 478 -49.54 -39.34 -15.58
C THR A 478 -49.14 -39.17 -17.04
N ARG A 479 -49.71 -39.98 -17.95
CA ARG A 479 -49.40 -40.05 -19.39
C ARG A 479 -47.95 -40.46 -19.68
N THR A 480 -47.26 -41.02 -18.68
CA THR A 480 -45.89 -41.52 -18.81
C THR A 480 -45.91 -42.97 -19.27
N VAL A 481 -44.95 -43.33 -20.13
CA VAL A 481 -44.77 -44.68 -20.64
C VAL A 481 -43.48 -45.28 -20.07
N ASP A 482 -43.62 -46.40 -19.37
CA ASP A 482 -42.50 -47.14 -18.77
C ASP A 482 -42.32 -48.49 -19.48
N CYS A 483 -41.09 -48.74 -19.94
CA CYS A 483 -40.67 -50.02 -20.52
C CYS A 483 -40.05 -50.93 -19.45
N GLU A 484 -40.21 -52.24 -19.58
CA GLU A 484 -39.62 -53.18 -18.60
C GLU A 484 -38.08 -53.19 -18.66
N PRO A 485 -37.39 -53.30 -17.49
CA PRO A 485 -35.93 -53.20 -17.41
C PRO A 485 -35.24 -54.35 -18.14
N GLY A 486 -34.45 -54.02 -19.18
CA GLY A 486 -33.73 -54.98 -20.03
C GLY A 486 -33.84 -54.73 -21.54
N SER A 487 -34.54 -53.66 -21.95
CA SER A 487 -34.84 -53.33 -23.34
C SER A 487 -34.28 -51.95 -23.75
N GLU A 488 -32.96 -51.81 -23.88
CA GLU A 488 -32.34 -50.55 -24.33
C GLU A 488 -32.64 -50.21 -25.82
N ASP A 489 -33.25 -51.13 -26.58
CA ASP A 489 -33.68 -50.94 -27.98
C ASP A 489 -35.18 -50.56 -28.16
N ASP A 490 -35.89 -50.19 -27.07
CA ASP A 490 -37.36 -49.95 -27.07
C ASP A 490 -37.79 -48.47 -27.03
N GLU A 491 -36.87 -47.55 -27.31
CA GLU A 491 -37.16 -46.10 -27.33
C GLU A 491 -38.22 -45.74 -28.39
N SER A 492 -38.24 -46.44 -29.52
CA SER A 492 -39.19 -46.20 -30.62
C SER A 492 -40.65 -46.58 -30.26
N LEU A 493 -40.87 -47.71 -29.57
CA LEU A 493 -42.20 -48.12 -29.14
C LEU A 493 -42.74 -47.18 -28.07
N ARG A 494 -41.88 -46.79 -27.13
CA ARG A 494 -42.19 -45.81 -26.08
C ARG A 494 -42.61 -44.47 -26.69
N GLU A 495 -41.82 -43.91 -27.60
CA GLU A 495 -42.12 -42.64 -28.25
C GLU A 495 -43.44 -42.68 -29.03
N MET A 496 -43.73 -43.79 -29.72
CA MET A 496 -44.98 -43.95 -30.46
C MET A 496 -46.21 -43.96 -29.54
N VAL A 497 -46.14 -44.69 -28.43
CA VAL A 497 -47.24 -44.77 -27.44
C VAL A 497 -47.41 -43.42 -26.72
N GLU A 498 -46.31 -42.77 -26.35
CA GLU A 498 -46.33 -41.45 -25.68
C GLU A 498 -46.91 -40.38 -26.61
N LEU A 499 -46.52 -40.37 -27.89
CA LEU A 499 -47.05 -39.45 -28.89
C LEU A 499 -48.54 -39.70 -29.19
N ALA A 500 -48.97 -40.96 -29.27
CA ALA A 500 -50.38 -41.31 -29.45
C ALA A 500 -51.23 -40.83 -28.28
N ALA A 501 -50.74 -41.03 -27.05
CA ALA A 501 -51.44 -40.61 -25.85
C ALA A 501 -51.57 -39.09 -25.74
N GLN A 502 -50.49 -38.36 -26.03
CA GLN A 502 -50.49 -36.91 -26.04
C GLN A 502 -51.47 -36.35 -27.10
N ARG A 503 -51.46 -36.91 -28.32
CA ARG A 503 -52.39 -36.51 -29.39
C ARG A 503 -53.85 -36.74 -29.03
N LEU A 504 -54.17 -37.88 -28.41
CA LEU A 504 -55.53 -38.19 -28.00
C LEU A 504 -56.00 -37.24 -26.89
N TYR A 505 -55.13 -36.94 -25.93
CA TYR A 505 -55.42 -35.98 -24.86
C TYR A 505 -55.69 -34.58 -25.41
N ASP A 506 -54.85 -34.10 -26.32
CA ASP A 506 -55.00 -32.80 -26.96
C ASP A 506 -56.28 -32.71 -27.81
N ALA A 507 -56.67 -33.82 -28.46
CA ALA A 507 -57.93 -33.90 -29.22
C ALA A 507 -59.18 -33.91 -28.33
N LEU A 508 -59.11 -34.51 -27.13
CA LEU A 508 -60.21 -34.57 -26.16
C LEU A 508 -60.28 -33.33 -25.26
N SER A 509 -59.21 -32.54 -25.21
CA SER A 509 -59.11 -31.27 -24.50
C SER A 509 -58.72 -30.14 -25.47
N PRO A 510 -59.59 -29.77 -26.43
CA PRO A 510 -59.24 -28.77 -27.42
C PRO A 510 -59.02 -27.41 -26.76
N VAL A 511 -57.77 -26.93 -26.82
CA VAL A 511 -57.38 -25.61 -26.31
C VAL A 511 -57.85 -24.54 -27.28
N TYR A 512 -58.91 -23.82 -26.92
CA TYR A 512 -59.22 -22.48 -27.46
C TYR A 512 -59.39 -21.51 -26.31
#